data_AF-A0A8T6NNR1-F1
#
_entry.id   AF-A0A8T6NNR1-F1
#
_cell.length_a   1.000
_cell.length_b   1.000
_cell.length_c   1.000
_cell.angle_alpha   90.00
_cell.angle_beta   90.00
_cell.angle_gamma   90.00
#
_symmetry.space_group_name_H-M   'P 1'
#
loop_
_entity.id
_entity.type
_entity.pdbx_description
1 polymer ?
#
loop_
_entity_poly.entity_id
_entity_poly.type
_entity_poly.pdbx_seq_one_letter_code
_entity_poly.pdbx_strand_id
1 'polypeptide(L)' 'MEQITRTRPFTRTERANLDRMLGQALADSHTAHLLVVERSPALFDEFDVPAHIQGWLSRLPARTLKEIAQAITYHP' A
#
# COMPACT_ATOMS: atom_id res chain seq x y z
N MET A 1 18.53 2.96 17.77
CA MET A 1 18.55 4.04 16.76
C MET A 1 17.60 3.63 15.64
N GLU A 2 16.35 4.07 15.69
CA GLU A 2 15.39 3.79 14.63
C GLU A 2 15.69 4.75 13.47
N GLN A 3 16.12 4.19 12.34
CA GLN A 3 16.33 4.96 11.12
C GLN A 3 14.97 5.48 10.65
N ILE A 4 14.74 6.78 10.85
CA ILE A 4 13.68 7.54 10.20
C ILE A 4 13.87 7.30 8.70
N THR A 5 13.04 6.42 8.12
CA THR A 5 13.15 6.05 6.72
C THR A 5 12.86 7.31 5.93
N ARG A 6 13.86 7.88 5.25
CA ARG A 6 13.65 8.97 4.30
C ARG A 6 12.65 8.48 3.27
N THR A 7 11.41 8.95 3.36
CA THR A 7 10.35 8.62 2.40
C THR A 7 10.65 9.36 1.12
N ARG A 8 10.98 8.62 0.06
CA ARG A 8 11.14 9.16 -1.29
C ARG A 8 9.79 9.11 -2.02
N PRO A 9 9.59 9.99 -3.01
CA PRO A 9 8.47 9.84 -3.93
C PRO A 9 8.43 8.44 -4.53
N PHE A 10 7.21 7.92 -4.71
CA PHE A 10 7.02 6.71 -5.50
C PHE A 10 7.51 6.96 -6.93
N THR A 11 8.23 5.99 -7.48
CA THR A 11 8.46 5.97 -8.93
C THR A 11 7.14 5.81 -9.67
N ARG A 12 7.14 6.12 -10.96
CA ARG A 12 5.98 5.93 -11.82
C ARG A 12 5.46 4.49 -11.79
N THR A 13 6.37 3.51 -11.78
CA THR A 13 6.01 2.08 -11.73
C THR A 13 5.39 1.71 -10.40
N GLU A 14 6.00 2.13 -9.28
CA GLU A 14 5.45 1.88 -7.94
C GLU A 14 4.07 2.49 -7.78
N ARG A 15 3.87 3.70 -8.30
CA ARG A 15 2.57 4.36 -8.29
C ARG A 15 1.54 3.58 -9.10
N ALA A 16 1.89 3.14 -10.31
CA ALA A 16 0.99 2.35 -11.15
C ALA A 16 0.59 1.02 -10.49
N ASN A 17 1.54 0.36 -9.81
CA ASN A 17 1.30 -0.88 -9.07
C ASN A 17 0.33 -0.66 -7.90
N LEU A 18 0.53 0.42 -7.13
CA LEU A 18 -0.36 0.81 -6.04
C LEU A 18 -1.75 1.19 -6.54
N ASP A 19 -1.85 1.94 -7.65
CA ASP A 19 -3.13 2.32 -8.25
C ASP A 19 -3.89 1.07 -8.75
N ARG A 20 -3.19 0.10 -9.36
CA ARG A 20 -3.78 -1.20 -9.77
C ARG A 20 -4.32 -1.98 -8.57
N MET A 21 -3.55 -2.05 -7.48
CA MET A 21 -3.95 -2.72 -6.24
C MET A 21 -5.18 -2.06 -5.61
N LEU A 22 -5.20 -0.72 -5.53
CA LEU A 22 -6.36 0.04 -5.03
C LEU A 22 -7.58 -0.15 -5.91
N GLY A 23 -7.41 -0.15 -7.23
CA GLY A 23 -8.47 -0.40 -8.20
C GLY A 23 -9.13 -1.77 -7.99
N GLN A 24 -8.31 -2.82 -7.80
CA GLN A 24 -8.83 -4.15 -7.51
C GLN A 24 -9.56 -4.20 -6.15
N ALA A 25 -8.98 -3.58 -5.12
CA ALA A 25 -9.59 -3.52 -3.78
C ALA A 25 -10.94 -2.76 -3.76
N LEU A 26 -11.18 -1.85 -4.71
CA LEU A 26 -12.47 -1.18 -4.85
C LEU A 26 -13.54 -2.08 -5.48
N ALA A 27 -13.12 -3.02 -6.33
CA ALA A 27 -14.03 -3.91 -7.06
C ALA A 27 -14.24 -5.26 -6.34
N ASP A 28 -13.27 -5.71 -5.54
CA ASP A 28 -13.28 -7.02 -4.89
C ASP A 28 -13.09 -6.91 -3.37
N SER A 29 -14.09 -7.42 -2.64
CA SER A 29 -14.12 -7.35 -1.17
C SER A 29 -13.08 -8.23 -0.51
N HIS A 30 -12.66 -9.32 -1.15
CA HIS A 30 -11.58 -10.17 -0.64
C HIS A 30 -10.25 -9.42 -0.68
N THR A 31 -9.91 -8.83 -1.82
CA THR A 31 -8.74 -7.95 -1.98
C THR A 31 -8.77 -6.78 -0.99
N ALA A 32 -9.94 -6.15 -0.79
CA ALA A 32 -10.11 -5.10 0.20
C ALA A 32 -9.78 -5.58 1.63
N HIS A 33 -10.23 -6.79 1.99
CA HIS A 33 -9.94 -7.40 3.28
C HIS A 33 -8.44 -7.68 3.45
N LEU A 34 -7.81 -8.30 2.45
CA LEU A 34 -6.37 -8.57 2.45
C LEU A 34 -5.53 -7.30 2.59
N LEU A 35 -5.98 -6.20 1.94
CA LEU A 35 -5.27 -4.92 1.94
C LEU A 35 -5.46 -4.13 3.23
N VAL A 36 -6.68 -4.07 3.77
CA VAL A 36 -7.03 -3.21 4.91
C VAL A 36 -6.82 -3.90 6.24
N VAL A 37 -7.26 -5.16 6.34
CA VAL A 37 -7.31 -5.91 7.60
C VAL A 37 -6.04 -6.74 7.77
N GLU A 38 -5.74 -7.61 6.80
CA GLU A 38 -4.62 -8.54 6.93
C GLU A 38 -3.27 -7.91 6.62
N ARG A 39 -3.23 -6.88 5.77
CA ARG A 39 -1.99 -6.28 5.24
C ARG A 39 -1.08 -7.37 4.65
N SER A 40 -1.68 -8.29 3.90
CA SER A 40 -1.05 -9.54 3.47
C SER A 40 0.15 -9.30 2.55
N PRO A 41 1.35 -9.81 2.89
CA PRO A 41 2.51 -9.75 2.00
C PRO A 41 2.27 -10.41 0.65
N ALA A 42 1.49 -11.50 0.61
CA ALA A 42 1.17 -12.20 -0.63
C ALA A 42 0.37 -11.31 -1.60
N LEU A 43 -0.53 -10.49 -1.08
CA LEU A 43 -1.22 -9.48 -1.88
C LEU A 43 -0.21 -8.48 -2.45
N PHE A 44 0.70 -7.98 -1.61
CA PHE A 44 1.69 -7.01 -2.07
C PHE A 44 2.62 -7.56 -3.15
N ASP A 45 3.00 -8.83 -3.05
CA ASP A 45 3.81 -9.52 -4.04
C ASP A 45 3.06 -9.70 -5.37
N GLU A 46 1.75 -10.01 -5.34
CA GLU A 46 0.90 -10.09 -6.55
C GLU A 46 0.83 -8.74 -7.32
N PHE A 47 0.94 -7.64 -6.58
CA PHE A 47 0.92 -6.30 -7.16
C PHE A 47 2.31 -5.72 -7.43
N ASP A 48 3.38 -6.51 -7.32
CA ASP A 48 4.78 -6.06 -7.48
C ASP A 48 5.09 -4.84 -6.61
N VAL A 49 4.55 -4.81 -5.37
CA VAL A 49 4.80 -3.74 -4.40
C VAL A 49 6.14 -4.01 -3.72
N PRO A 50 7.16 -3.13 -3.85
CA PRO A 50 8.48 -3.40 -3.28
C PRO A 50 8.48 -3.44 -1.75
N ALA A 51 9.37 -4.24 -1.17
CA ALA A 51 9.46 -4.47 0.28
C ALA A 51 9.48 -3.19 1.15
N HIS A 52 10.10 -2.10 0.68
CA HIS A 52 10.10 -0.84 1.43
C HIS A 52 8.71 -0.18 1.49
N ILE A 53 7.91 -0.29 0.43
CA ILE A 53 6.52 0.18 0.39
C ILE A 53 5.64 -0.79 1.20
N GLN A 54 5.86 -2.11 1.10
CA GLN A 54 5.16 -3.08 1.94
C GLN A 54 5.35 -2.78 3.43
N GLY A 55 6.60 -2.59 3.86
CA GLY A 55 6.92 -2.24 5.24
C GLY A 55 6.31 -0.89 5.67
N TRP A 56 6.15 0.06 4.76
CA TRP A 56 5.41 1.29 5.02
C TRP A 56 3.90 1.02 5.15
N LEU A 57 3.27 0.32 4.20
CA LEU A 57 1.85 -0.02 4.20
C LEU A 57 1.42 -0.82 5.45
N SER A 58 2.22 -1.81 5.87
CA SER A 58 1.94 -2.61 7.07
C SER A 58 2.00 -1.82 8.37
N ARG A 59 2.65 -0.65 8.38
CA ARG A 59 2.75 0.25 9.54
C ARG A 59 1.77 1.43 9.47
N LEU A 60 1.01 1.57 8.40
CA LEU A 60 0.03 2.65 8.29
C LEU A 60 -1.07 2.48 9.33
N PRO A 61 -1.40 3.55 10.09
CA PRO A 61 -2.54 3.53 11.01
C PRO A 61 -3.87 3.71 10.26
N ALA A 62 -4.03 3.07 9.10
CA ALA A 62 -5.22 3.14 8.25
C ALA A 62 -6.10 1.91 8.50
N ARG A 63 -7.39 2.14 8.75
CA ARG A 63 -8.42 1.12 9.03
C ARG A 63 -9.43 0.96 7.89
N THR A 64 -9.33 1.79 6.87
CA THR A 64 -10.21 1.79 5.71
C THR A 64 -9.42 1.90 4.42
N LEU A 65 -10.01 1.43 3.32
CA LEU A 65 -9.42 1.57 1.99
C LEU A 65 -9.22 3.05 1.61
N LYS A 66 -10.14 3.92 2.04
CA LYS A 66 -10.05 5.38 1.85
C LYS A 66 -8.79 5.96 2.50
N GLU A 67 -8.51 5.60 3.75
CA GLU A 67 -7.33 6.09 4.48
C GLU A 67 -6.03 5.60 3.83
N ILE A 68 -6.01 4.38 3.30
CA ILE A 68 -4.86 3.85 2.54
C ILE A 68 -4.66 4.67 1.26
N ALA A 69 -5.73 4.91 0.50
CA ALA A 69 -5.66 5.70 -0.73
C ALA A 69 -5.18 7.14 -0.46
N GLN A 70 -5.64 7.75 0.64
CA GLN A 70 -5.16 9.05 1.09
C GLN A 70 -3.66 9.00 1.47
N ALA A 71 -3.23 8.00 2.23
CA ALA A 71 -1.83 7.85 2.61
C ALA A 71 -0.91 7.70 1.39
N ILE A 72 -1.34 6.95 0.37
CA ILE A 72 -0.62 6.80 -0.90
C ILE A 72 -0.59 8.13 -1.67
N THR A 73 -1.71 8.85 -1.69
CA THR A 73 -1.82 10.13 -2.40
C THR A 73 -0.95 11.23 -1.79
N TYR A 74 -0.85 11.25 -0.47
CA TYR A 74 -0.06 12.22 0.30
C TYR A 74 1.34 11.73 0.67
N HIS A 75 1.76 10.57 0.16
CA HIS A 75 3.12 10.11 0.36
C HIS A 75 4.08 11.08 -0.36
N PRO A 76 5.07 11.64 0.36
CA PRO A 76 6.02 12.60 -0.20
C PRO A 76 6.94 11.95 -1.24
#